data_AF-U1QD72-F1
#
_entry.id   AF-U1QD72-F1
#
_cell.length_a   1.000
_cell.length_b   1.000
_cell.length_c   1.000
_cell.angle_alpha   90.00
_cell.angle_beta   90.00
_cell.angle_gamma   90.00
#
_symmetry.space_group_name_H-M   'P 1'
#
loop_
_entity.id
_entity.type
_entity.pdbx_description
1 polymer ?
#
loop_
_entity_poly.entity_id
_entity_poly.type
_entity_poly.pdbx_seq_one_letter_code
_entity_poly.pdbx_strand_id
1 'polypeptide(L)' 'MLDLSPAGRIATPDEIGALAEFFMEPSAGFITGIDVLADGGTTAAYWHGDLRYLRENWSKS' A
#
# COMPACT_ATOMS: atom_id res chain seq x y z
N MET A 1 -9.61 -9.18 1.46
CA MET A 1 -8.59 -8.15 1.18
C MET A 1 -7.64 -8.02 2.35
N LEU A 2 -8.13 -7.76 3.57
CA LEU A 2 -7.29 -7.66 4.78
C LEU A 2 -6.45 -8.93 5.05
N ASP A 3 -7.09 -10.09 5.17
CA ASP A 3 -6.41 -11.36 5.46
C ASP A 3 -5.48 -11.84 4.34
N LEU A 4 -5.70 -11.36 3.12
CA LEU A 4 -4.91 -11.70 1.93
C LEU A 4 -3.87 -10.63 1.58
N SER A 5 -3.78 -9.57 2.38
CA SER A 5 -2.68 -8.62 2.29
C SER A 5 -1.44 -9.27 2.91
N PRO A 6 -0.23 -9.06 2.35
CA PRO A 6 1.01 -9.55 2.94
C PRO A 6 1.20 -9.18 4.42
N ALA A 7 0.73 -8.01 4.83
CA ALA A 7 0.77 -7.59 6.23
C ALA A 7 -0.25 -8.32 7.12
N GLY A 8 -1.37 -8.80 6.55
CA GLY A 8 -2.43 -9.51 7.28
C GLY A 8 -3.15 -8.69 8.35
N ARG A 9 -2.96 -7.36 8.36
CA ARG A 9 -3.54 -6.44 9.36
C ARG A 9 -3.70 -5.03 8.80
N ILE A 10 -4.51 -4.24 9.50
CA ILE A 10 -4.64 -2.81 9.23
C ILE A 10 -3.45 -2.07 9.85
N ALA A 11 -2.97 -1.05 9.15
CA ALA A 11 -1.98 -0.12 9.70
C ALA A 11 -2.64 0.81 10.73
N THR A 12 -1.93 1.16 11.79
CA THR A 12 -2.40 2.17 12.74
C THR A 12 -2.20 3.58 12.18
N PRO A 13 -2.91 4.60 12.69
CA PRO A 13 -2.65 5.99 12.33
C PRO A 13 -1.21 6.42 12.59
N ASP A 14 -0.59 5.93 13.66
CA ASP A 14 0.81 6.24 14.02
C ASP A 14 1.81 5.71 12.98
N GLU A 15 1.55 4.51 12.41
CA GLU A 15 2.39 3.95 11.35
C GLU A 15 2.34 4.80 10.06
N ILE A 16 1.18 5.40 9.75
CA ILE A 16 1.06 6.34 8.63
C ILE A 16 1.69 7.70 8.99
N GLY A 17 1.57 8.13 10.25
CA GLY A 17 2.22 9.33 10.76
C GLY A 17 3.74 9.27 10.65
N ALA A 18 4.36 8.14 10.99
CA ALA A 18 5.79 7.93 10.85
C ALA A 18 6.27 8.00 9.40
N LEU A 19 5.47 7.50 8.44
CA LEU A 19 5.77 7.67 7.01
C LEU A 19 5.72 9.13 6.58
N ALA A 20 4.75 9.90 7.07
CA ALA A 20 4.65 11.33 6.80
C ALA A 20 5.83 12.09 7.40
N GLU A 21 6.23 11.77 8.64
CA GLU A 21 7.40 12.35 9.31
C GLU A 21 8.67 12.16 8.48
N PHE A 22 8.92 10.94 7.98
CA PHE A 22 10.04 10.65 7.09
C PHE A 22 10.10 11.59 5.87
N PHE A 23 8.95 11.88 5.24
CA PHE A 23 8.92 12.79 4.09
C PHE A 23 9.07 14.28 4.45
N MET A 24 8.81 14.64 5.71
CA MET A 24 9.00 16.02 6.18
C MET A 24 10.44 16.30 6.63
N GLU A 25 11.29 15.27 6.70
CA GLU A 25 12.71 15.48 6.99
C GLU A 25 13.43 16.26 5.87
N PRO A 26 14.42 17.10 6.20
CA PRO A 26 15.24 17.79 5.20
C PRO A 26 15.95 16.84 4.21
N SER A 27 16.24 15.61 4.64
CA SER A 27 16.87 14.55 3.85
C SER A 27 16.00 14.10 2.67
N ALA A 28 14.67 14.19 2.79
CA ALA A 28 13.71 13.80 1.77
C ALA A 28 13.48 14.89 0.70
N GLY A 29 14.19 16.03 0.76
CA GLY A 29 13.91 17.22 -0.06
C GLY A 29 13.97 17.06 -1.59
N PHE A 30 14.52 15.95 -2.10
CA PHE A 30 14.51 15.63 -3.54
C PHE A 30 13.50 14.54 -3.93
N ILE A 31 12.75 14.01 -2.96
CA ILE A 31 11.69 13.04 -3.21
C ILE A 31 10.40 13.81 -3.49
N THR A 32 10.04 13.93 -4.77
CA THR A 32 8.86 14.66 -5.23
C THR A 32 8.22 13.96 -6.44
N GLY A 33 6.92 14.16 -6.61
CA GLY A 33 6.15 13.60 -7.74
C GLY A 33 5.97 12.08 -7.70
N ILE A 34 6.11 11.46 -6.53
CA ILE A 34 5.93 10.01 -6.34
C ILE A 34 4.62 9.70 -5.62
N ASP A 35 4.10 8.50 -5.87
CA ASP A 35 3.07 7.87 -5.06
C ASP A 35 3.70 6.81 -4.17
N VAL A 36 3.27 6.74 -2.91
CA VAL A 36 3.76 5.76 -1.93
C VAL A 36 2.59 4.88 -1.48
N LEU A 37 2.69 3.58 -1.73
CA LEU A 37 1.69 2.61 -1.29
C LEU A 37 1.99 2.19 0.16
N ALA A 38 1.17 2.68 1.10
CA ALA A 38 1.18 2.32 2.51
C ALA A 38 -0.02 1.44 2.88
N ASP A 39 -0.20 0.33 2.16
CA ASP A 39 -1.45 -0.45 2.14
C ASP A 39 -1.30 -1.90 2.63
N GLY A 40 -0.21 -2.20 3.35
CA GLY A 40 0.10 -3.54 3.83
C GLY A 40 0.41 -4.55 2.71
N GLY A 41 0.69 -4.07 1.49
CA GLY A 41 0.97 -4.90 0.31
C GLY A 41 -0.30 -5.36 -0.42
N THR A 42 -1.45 -4.78 -0.11
CA THR A 42 -2.73 -5.16 -0.70
C THR A 42 -2.72 -4.97 -2.23
N THR A 43 -2.18 -3.85 -2.71
CA THR A 43 -2.03 -3.57 -4.15
C THR A 43 -1.12 -4.59 -4.82
N ALA A 44 0.00 -4.95 -4.18
CA ALA A 44 0.89 -5.99 -4.71
C ALA A 44 0.19 -7.35 -4.79
N ALA A 45 -0.58 -7.72 -3.76
CA ALA A 45 -1.38 -8.93 -3.76
C ALA A 45 -2.49 -8.91 -4.83
N TYR A 46 -3.07 -7.74 -5.14
CA TYR A 46 -4.05 -7.59 -6.22
C TYR A 46 -3.43 -7.83 -7.60
N TRP A 47 -2.23 -7.31 -7.86
CA TRP A 47 -1.58 -7.46 -9.16
C TRP A 47 -0.88 -8.81 -9.34
N HIS A 48 -0.29 -9.35 -8.28
CA HIS A 48 0.67 -10.45 -8.34
C HIS A 48 0.46 -11.56 -7.32
N GLY A 49 -0.42 -11.39 -6.33
CA GLY A 49 -0.65 -12.36 -5.26
C GLY A 49 -2.04 -12.98 -5.30
N ASP A 50 -2.55 -13.29 -4.12
CA ASP A 50 -3.78 -14.07 -3.91
C ASP A 50 -5.06 -13.28 -4.13
N LEU A 51 -4.97 -11.96 -4.36
CA LEU A 51 -6.12 -11.11 -4.70
C LEU A 51 -6.34 -10.98 -6.22
N ARG A 52 -5.52 -11.64 -7.06
CA ARG A 52 -5.64 -11.60 -8.53
C ARG A 52 -7.02 -12.02 -9.06
N TYR A 53 -7.72 -12.91 -8.35
CA TYR A 53 -9.08 -13.34 -8.72
C TYR A 53 -10.08 -12.17 -8.76
N LEU A 54 -9.89 -11.12 -7.94
CA LEU A 54 -10.75 -9.93 -7.95
C LEU A 54 -10.64 -9.18 -9.27
N ARG A 55 -9.43 -9.04 -9.81
CA ARG A 55 -9.16 -8.38 -11.10
C ARG A 55 -9.83 -9.13 -12.26
N GLU A 56 -9.71 -10.46 -12.26
CA GLU A 56 -10.26 -11.32 -13.31
C GLU A 56 -11.79 -11.35 -13.31
N ASN A 57 -12.41 -11.15 -12.14
CA ASN A 57 -13.86 -11.09 -12.04
C ASN A 57 -14.40 -9.71 -12.44
N TRP A 58 -13.68 -8.63 -12.13
CA TRP A 58 -14.02 -7.27 -12.58
C TRP A 58 -13.92 -7.08 -14.09
N SER A 59 -13.03 -7.80 -14.79
CA SER A 59 -12.94 -7.71 -16.25
C SER A 59 -14.09 -8.42 -16.99
N LYS A 60 -14.94 -9.16 -16.26
CA LYS A 60 -16.04 -9.95 -16.81
C LYS A 60 -17.42 -9.31 -16.58
N SER A 61 -17.47 -8.22 -15.81
CA SER A 61 -18.68 -7.42 -15.54
C SER A 61 -18.80 -6.22 -16.47
#